data_AF-A0A3B9WCS9-F1
#
_entry.id   AF-A0A3B9WCS9-F1
#
_cell.length_a   1.000
_cell.length_b   1.000
_cell.length_c   1.000
_cell.angle_alpha   90.00
_cell.angle_beta   90.00
_cell.angle_gamma   90.00
#
_symmetry.space_group_name_H-M   'P 1'
#
loop_
_entity.id
_entity.type
_entity.pdbx_description
1 polymer ?
#
loop_
_entity_poly.entity_id
_entity_poly.type
_entity_poly.pdbx_seq_one_letter_code
_entity_poly.pdbx_strand_id
1 'polypeptide(L)'
;MPVTDRTTRPVARTAAALAALGALTLTGCSAGGTQETGQPAGGEQRIRVVTSTNVYADLAAQVGGDKVEATPVIDSTAQDPHSYEATPQDRLAVEKADLVVRNGGGYDHFMSDLSPQGQHVVDAVAASGLQSEDQKKQTEEQDHAAGDAHHHHGGFNEHVWYDVESMSTVVERIAQQLGEVDQQNRQYYADNAATLRTELAGVERRVKGIGGSGGYVATEPVPGYLLEDAGLHDDTPAAFTEAVDAGSDAPAAVLNETLELVRGDHVAMLAFNKQTSTGQTERLRTTAQDSGKPVVEFTETIPDGMTYQQWMGENVDHVAQALKK
;
A
#
# COMPACT_ATOMS: atom_id res chain seq x y z
N MET A 1 60.94 43.30 19.41
CA MET A 1 61.87 43.39 18.26
C MET A 1 63.28 43.14 18.77
N PRO A 2 64.21 42.52 18.03
CA PRO A 2 64.12 41.37 17.11
C PRO A 2 65.03 40.21 17.58
N VAL A 3 64.91 39.11 16.83
CA VAL A 3 65.74 37.89 16.85
C VAL A 3 67.17 38.19 16.41
N THR A 4 68.18 37.63 17.08
CA THR A 4 69.46 37.27 16.43
C THR A 4 70.13 36.08 17.10
N ASP A 5 70.88 35.40 16.24
CA ASP A 5 71.24 33.99 16.20
C ASP A 5 72.73 33.79 16.56
N ARG A 6 73.12 32.53 16.77
CA ARG A 6 74.43 31.90 16.56
C ARG A 6 75.47 31.73 17.68
N THR A 7 75.48 30.49 18.19
CA THR A 7 76.58 29.47 18.19
C THR A 7 77.86 29.62 19.04
N THR A 8 78.03 28.59 19.91
CA THR A 8 79.25 27.80 20.28
C THR A 8 80.36 28.50 21.10
N ARG A 9 81.03 27.95 22.13
CA ARG A 9 81.26 26.61 22.76
C ARG A 9 82.15 26.88 24.03
N PRO A 10 82.69 25.88 24.77
CA PRO A 10 82.14 24.78 25.58
C PRO A 10 82.42 25.03 27.11
N VAL A 11 82.03 24.19 28.07
CA VAL A 11 82.88 23.13 28.68
C VAL A 11 82.06 22.37 29.75
N ALA A 12 82.04 21.04 29.57
CA ALA A 12 82.02 19.93 30.56
C ALA A 12 81.26 20.06 31.90
N ARG A 13 80.44 19.06 32.23
CA ARG A 13 80.84 17.81 32.92
C ARG A 13 79.61 16.95 33.27
N THR A 14 79.80 15.63 33.21
CA THR A 14 79.14 14.55 33.99
C THR A 14 77.62 14.36 33.78
N ALA A 15 77.04 13.17 33.67
CA ALA A 15 77.38 11.84 34.16
C ALA A 15 76.55 10.76 33.43
N ALA A 16 76.89 9.49 33.73
CA ALA A 16 76.12 8.26 33.58
C ALA A 16 76.11 7.58 32.19
N ALA A 17 76.90 6.50 32.14
CA ALA A 17 77.10 5.59 31.04
C ALA A 17 76.22 4.33 31.19
N LEU A 18 75.69 3.89 30.03
CA LEU A 18 75.35 2.52 29.56
C LEU A 18 74.47 1.63 30.45
N ALA A 19 73.23 1.30 30.04
CA ALA A 19 72.81 0.39 28.95
C ALA A 19 73.01 -1.11 29.24
N ALA A 20 71.92 -1.88 29.34
CA ALA A 20 71.57 -2.96 28.42
C ALA A 20 70.53 -3.96 28.99
N LEU A 21 69.57 -4.28 28.11
CA LEU A 21 68.75 -5.49 27.92
C LEU A 21 68.70 -6.60 28.99
N GLY A 22 67.48 -7.06 29.25
CA GLY A 22 67.17 -8.40 29.75
C GLY A 22 65.67 -8.68 29.74
N ALA A 23 65.20 -9.44 28.75
CA ALA A 23 63.83 -9.94 28.68
C ALA A 23 63.68 -11.25 29.48
N LEU A 24 62.49 -11.45 30.08
CA LEU A 24 61.70 -12.69 30.22
C LEU A 24 61.02 -12.88 31.60
N THR A 25 59.68 -12.83 31.50
CA THR A 25 58.61 -13.59 32.20
C THR A 25 58.32 -13.35 33.69
N LEU A 26 57.07 -12.95 34.00
CA LEU A 26 56.03 -13.86 34.53
C LEU A 26 54.64 -13.16 34.62
N THR A 27 53.65 -13.79 33.99
CA THR A 27 52.21 -13.93 34.33
C THR A 27 51.51 -12.97 35.32
N GLY A 28 50.42 -12.36 34.86
CA GLY A 28 49.37 -11.76 35.70
C GLY A 28 48.00 -11.76 35.00
N CYS A 29 47.09 -12.63 35.47
CA CYS A 29 45.77 -12.88 34.91
C CYS A 29 44.74 -11.74 35.13
N SER A 30 44.00 -11.46 34.07
CA SER A 30 42.52 -11.45 33.99
C SER A 30 41.72 -10.61 34.98
N ALA A 31 41.29 -9.42 34.54
CA ALA A 31 39.94 -8.87 34.76
C ALA A 31 39.75 -7.61 33.92
N GLY A 32 38.62 -7.53 33.19
CA GLY A 32 38.03 -6.25 32.77
C GLY A 32 38.31 -5.76 31.35
N GLY A 33 38.31 -6.63 30.34
CA GLY A 33 38.13 -6.20 28.95
C GLY A 33 36.64 -6.12 28.65
N THR A 34 36.10 -4.90 28.50
CA THR A 34 34.77 -4.65 27.94
C THR A 34 34.68 -5.33 26.58
N GLN A 35 33.87 -6.38 26.51
CA GLN A 35 33.37 -6.91 25.24
C GLN A 35 32.61 -5.79 24.54
N GLU A 36 33.22 -5.21 23.52
CA GLU A 36 32.43 -4.71 22.40
C GLU A 36 31.67 -5.92 21.87
N THR A 37 30.38 -5.97 22.20
CA THR A 37 29.42 -6.86 21.56
C THR A 37 29.45 -6.49 20.08
N GLY A 38 30.23 -7.25 19.31
CA GLY A 38 30.17 -7.21 17.86
C GLY A 38 28.72 -7.36 17.46
N GLN A 39 28.20 -6.32 16.80
CA GLN A 39 26.98 -6.37 16.02
C GLN A 39 26.99 -7.69 15.23
N PRO A 40 25.91 -8.49 15.20
CA PRO A 40 25.86 -9.64 14.32
C PRO A 40 26.01 -9.14 12.88
N ALA A 41 27.20 -9.34 12.32
CA ALA A 41 27.45 -9.22 10.90
C ALA A 41 26.82 -10.45 10.24
N GLY A 42 25.61 -10.28 9.71
CA GLY A 42 24.89 -11.34 8.98
C GLY A 42 23.39 -11.36 9.21
N GLY A 43 22.70 -10.22 9.07
CA GLY A 43 21.31 -10.28 8.63
C GLY A 43 21.34 -10.55 7.13
N GLU A 44 20.69 -11.62 6.66
CA GLU A 44 20.44 -11.78 5.22
C GLU A 44 19.79 -10.48 4.71
N GLN A 45 20.35 -9.91 3.65
CA GLN A 45 19.84 -8.68 3.07
C GLN A 45 18.43 -8.97 2.53
N ARG A 46 17.41 -8.40 3.19
CA ARG A 46 16.02 -8.56 2.77
C ARG A 46 15.78 -7.89 1.42
N ILE A 47 14.89 -8.48 0.64
CA ILE A 47 14.34 -7.90 -0.57
C ILE A 47 13.53 -6.67 -0.15
N ARG A 48 13.88 -5.51 -0.69
CA ARG A 48 13.15 -4.26 -0.45
C ARG A 48 11.98 -4.19 -1.42
N VAL A 49 10.78 -4.23 -0.90
CA VAL A 49 9.54 -4.08 -1.66
C VAL A 49 8.96 -2.71 -1.33
N VAL A 50 8.77 -1.86 -2.35
CA VAL A 50 8.05 -0.58 -2.18
C VAL A 50 6.68 -0.72 -2.80
N THR A 51 5.66 -0.26 -2.11
CA THR A 51 4.28 -0.40 -2.58
C THR A 51 3.53 0.92 -2.54
N SER A 52 2.50 1.10 -3.36
CA SER A 52 1.72 2.34 -3.36
C SER A 52 0.96 2.54 -2.06
N THR A 53 0.22 1.52 -1.62
CA THR A 53 -0.55 1.54 -0.38
C THR A 53 -0.20 0.38 0.55
N ASN A 54 -0.58 0.49 1.82
CA ASN A 54 -0.43 -0.58 2.81
C ASN A 54 -1.15 -1.89 2.44
N VAL A 55 -2.13 -1.85 1.54
CA VAL A 55 -2.81 -3.04 0.99
C VAL A 55 -1.77 -3.97 0.37
N TYR A 56 -0.96 -3.44 -0.53
CA TYR A 56 0.04 -4.20 -1.25
C TYR A 56 1.26 -4.52 -0.37
N ALA A 57 1.60 -3.65 0.59
CA ALA A 57 2.66 -3.92 1.56
C ALA A 57 2.33 -5.14 2.43
N ASP A 58 1.10 -5.23 2.94
CA ASP A 58 0.65 -6.37 3.74
C ASP A 58 0.73 -7.68 2.94
N LEU A 59 0.21 -7.70 1.71
CA LEU A 59 0.28 -8.87 0.85
C LEU A 59 1.73 -9.29 0.55
N ALA A 60 2.60 -8.33 0.23
CA ALA A 60 4.01 -8.59 -0.03
C ALA A 60 4.74 -9.10 1.23
N ALA A 61 4.43 -8.56 2.41
CA ALA A 61 4.99 -9.02 3.67
C ALA A 61 4.52 -10.45 4.02
N GLN A 62 3.25 -10.78 3.77
CA GLN A 62 2.73 -12.13 4.00
C GLN A 62 3.35 -13.17 3.05
N VAL A 63 3.52 -12.82 1.76
CA VAL A 63 4.17 -13.71 0.78
C VAL A 63 5.67 -13.84 1.06
N GLY A 64 6.33 -12.73 1.36
CA GLY A 64 7.78 -12.64 1.54
C GLY A 64 8.31 -13.05 2.91
N GLY A 65 7.46 -13.02 3.94
CA GLY A 65 7.81 -13.29 5.34
C GLY A 65 9.10 -12.62 5.79
N ASP A 66 10.03 -13.37 6.40
CA ASP A 66 11.28 -12.82 6.96
C ASP A 66 12.31 -12.37 5.92
N LYS A 67 12.09 -12.68 4.63
CA LYS A 67 12.97 -12.35 3.49
C LYS A 67 12.65 -11.01 2.84
N VAL A 68 11.48 -10.44 3.13
CA VAL A 68 11.01 -9.18 2.55
C VAL A 68 10.92 -8.09 3.62
N GLU A 69 11.28 -6.88 3.22
CA GLU A 69 10.92 -5.65 3.90
C GLU A 69 9.99 -4.87 2.97
N ALA A 70 8.70 -4.82 3.31
CA ALA A 70 7.69 -4.13 2.51
C ALA A 70 7.38 -2.76 3.11
N THR A 71 7.55 -1.71 2.29
CA THR A 71 7.35 -0.31 2.69
C THR A 71 6.30 0.33 1.79
N PRO A 72 5.11 0.67 2.32
CA PRO A 72 4.13 1.46 1.59
C PRO A 72 4.55 2.93 1.47
N VAL A 73 4.15 3.59 0.38
CA VAL A 73 4.21 5.06 0.25
C VAL A 73 3.06 5.69 1.06
N ILE A 74 1.87 5.11 0.98
CA ILE A 74 0.69 5.54 1.75
C ILE A 74 0.26 4.42 2.71
N ASP A 75 0.29 4.70 4.02
CA ASP A 75 -0.05 3.72 5.05
C ASP A 75 -1.20 4.14 5.98
N SER A 76 -1.77 5.32 5.75
CA SER A 76 -2.78 5.91 6.61
C SER A 76 -4.12 6.09 5.90
N THR A 77 -5.22 5.81 6.60
CA THR A 77 -6.57 6.16 6.14
C THR A 77 -6.83 7.67 6.14
N ALA A 78 -5.88 8.49 6.59
CA ALA A 78 -5.97 9.95 6.55
C ALA A 78 -5.48 10.55 5.23
N GLN A 79 -4.85 9.74 4.37
CA GLN A 79 -4.32 10.17 3.09
C GLN A 79 -5.17 9.56 1.97
N ASP A 80 -5.56 10.41 1.02
CA ASP A 80 -6.23 10.01 -0.21
C ASP A 80 -5.15 9.74 -1.28
N PRO A 81 -5.06 8.51 -1.83
CA PRO A 81 -4.08 8.16 -2.85
C PRO A 81 -4.23 8.89 -4.19
N HIS A 82 -5.43 9.35 -4.54
CA HIS A 82 -5.69 10.05 -5.79
C HIS A 82 -5.09 11.46 -5.82
N SER A 83 -5.03 12.12 -4.66
CA SER A 83 -4.46 13.47 -4.50
C SER A 83 -3.05 13.50 -3.93
N TYR A 84 -2.43 12.34 -3.73
CA TYR A 84 -1.10 12.25 -3.15
C TYR A 84 -0.02 12.74 -4.11
N GLU A 85 0.86 13.63 -3.62
CA GLU A 85 2.04 14.09 -4.35
C GLU A 85 3.30 13.37 -3.83
N ALA A 86 3.99 12.65 -4.72
CA ALA A 86 5.20 11.93 -4.36
C ALA A 86 6.31 12.84 -3.81
N THR A 87 6.94 12.42 -2.71
CA THR A 87 8.03 13.14 -2.07
C THR A 87 9.40 12.69 -2.60
N PRO A 88 10.47 13.47 -2.37
CA PRO A 88 11.83 13.01 -2.64
C PRO A 88 12.24 11.74 -1.87
N GLN A 89 11.61 11.47 -0.72
CA GLN A 89 11.85 10.26 0.06
C GLN A 89 11.22 9.05 -0.64
N ASP A 90 10.02 9.19 -1.19
CA ASP A 90 9.34 8.13 -1.94
C ASP A 90 10.15 7.74 -3.18
N ARG A 91 10.68 8.74 -3.90
CA ARG A 91 11.59 8.51 -5.03
C ARG A 91 12.82 7.72 -4.62
N LEU A 92 13.47 8.10 -3.53
CA LEU A 92 14.65 7.39 -3.04
C LEU A 92 14.32 5.95 -2.60
N ALA A 93 13.12 5.73 -2.05
CA ALA A 93 12.65 4.40 -1.67
C ALA A 93 12.46 3.53 -2.94
N VAL A 94 11.75 4.04 -3.95
CA VAL A 94 11.52 3.34 -5.22
C VAL A 94 12.84 3.06 -5.96
N GLU A 95 13.76 4.03 -6.03
CA GLU A 95 15.08 3.85 -6.65
C GLU A 95 15.87 2.70 -6.01
N LYS A 96 15.69 2.48 -4.70
CA LYS A 96 16.36 1.42 -3.94
C LYS A 96 15.57 0.12 -3.89
N ALA A 97 14.32 0.10 -4.33
CA ALA A 97 13.50 -1.10 -4.28
C ALA A 97 14.09 -2.19 -5.19
N ASP A 98 13.90 -3.45 -4.80
CA ASP A 98 14.16 -4.60 -5.68
C ASP A 98 12.87 -4.98 -6.43
N LEU A 99 11.71 -4.71 -5.81
CA LEU A 99 10.36 -4.90 -6.36
C LEU A 99 9.47 -3.70 -6.01
N VAL A 100 8.68 -3.24 -6.98
CA VAL A 100 7.61 -2.26 -6.79
C VAL A 100 6.25 -2.91 -7.02
N VAL A 101 5.29 -2.68 -6.12
CA VAL A 101 3.90 -3.12 -6.30
C VAL A 101 2.98 -1.90 -6.30
N ARG A 102 2.25 -1.70 -7.38
CA ARG A 102 1.30 -0.59 -7.53
C ARG A 102 -0.09 -1.14 -7.85
N ASN A 103 -1.11 -0.31 -7.64
CA ASN A 103 -2.47 -0.57 -8.07
C ASN A 103 -2.56 -0.51 -9.59
N GLY A 104 -2.13 0.59 -10.20
CA GLY A 104 -2.38 0.86 -11.62
C GLY A 104 -3.81 1.35 -11.88
N GLY A 105 -4.21 1.38 -13.14
CA GLY A 105 -5.57 1.79 -13.55
C GLY A 105 -5.90 3.26 -13.32
N GLY A 106 -4.90 4.12 -13.09
CA GLY A 106 -5.10 5.54 -12.77
C GLY A 106 -5.21 5.85 -11.27
N TYR A 107 -5.29 4.83 -10.40
CA TYR A 107 -5.44 5.00 -8.95
C TYR A 107 -4.26 5.74 -8.30
N ASP A 108 -3.04 5.27 -8.59
CA ASP A 108 -1.82 5.70 -7.92
C ASP A 108 -0.84 6.34 -8.91
N HIS A 109 -1.31 7.37 -9.64
CA HIS A 109 -0.52 8.07 -10.66
C HIS A 109 0.86 8.55 -10.14
N PHE A 110 0.93 8.93 -8.87
CA PHE A 110 2.20 9.32 -8.24
C PHE A 110 3.28 8.23 -8.35
N MET A 111 2.91 6.94 -8.42
CA MET A 111 3.85 5.84 -8.63
C MET A 111 4.43 5.82 -10.06
N SER A 112 3.66 6.28 -11.05
CA SER A 112 4.16 6.48 -12.41
C SER A 112 5.19 7.62 -12.46
N ASP A 113 4.95 8.71 -11.70
CA ASP A 113 5.89 9.84 -11.56
C ASP A 113 7.20 9.46 -10.86
N LEU A 114 7.17 8.44 -10.00
CA LEU A 114 8.37 7.87 -9.39
C LEU A 114 9.23 7.08 -10.40
N SER A 115 8.65 6.67 -11.53
CA SER A 115 9.34 6.07 -12.68
C SER A 115 10.32 4.96 -12.28
N PRO A 116 9.84 3.78 -11.81
CA PRO A 116 10.71 2.64 -11.54
C PRO A 116 11.51 2.28 -12.81
N GLN A 117 12.83 2.30 -12.68
CA GLN A 117 13.81 2.01 -13.73
C GLN A 117 14.65 0.81 -13.30
N GLY A 118 14.41 -0.35 -13.91
CA GLY A 118 15.18 -1.58 -13.67
C GLY A 118 14.74 -2.40 -12.46
N GLN A 119 13.74 -1.95 -11.69
CA GLN A 119 13.06 -2.77 -10.68
C GLN A 119 12.07 -3.72 -11.33
N HIS A 120 11.77 -4.83 -10.65
CA HIS A 120 10.59 -5.63 -10.95
C HIS A 120 9.34 -4.83 -10.58
N VAL A 121 8.28 -4.93 -11.40
CA VAL A 121 7.01 -4.22 -11.15
C VAL A 121 5.84 -5.18 -11.21
N VAL A 122 4.98 -5.10 -10.20
CA VAL A 122 3.64 -5.69 -10.19
C VAL A 122 2.62 -4.57 -10.27
N ASP A 123 1.75 -4.66 -11.26
CA ASP A 123 0.60 -3.77 -11.45
C ASP A 123 -0.67 -4.60 -11.18
N ALA A 124 -1.41 -4.23 -10.14
CA ALA A 124 -2.52 -5.03 -9.64
C ALA A 124 -3.71 -5.04 -10.61
N VAL A 125 -4.03 -3.90 -11.22
CA VAL A 125 -5.08 -3.80 -12.24
C VAL A 125 -4.71 -4.67 -13.45
N ALA A 126 -3.47 -4.60 -13.93
CA ALA A 126 -3.03 -5.46 -15.03
C ALA A 126 -3.07 -6.96 -14.66
N ALA A 127 -2.72 -7.30 -13.41
CA ALA A 127 -2.75 -8.68 -12.91
C ALA A 127 -4.17 -9.20 -12.66
N SER A 128 -5.12 -8.33 -12.31
CA SER A 128 -6.51 -8.70 -12.01
C SER A 128 -7.24 -9.26 -13.23
N GLY A 129 -6.93 -8.74 -14.42
CA GLY A 129 -7.68 -9.06 -15.64
C GLY A 129 -9.07 -8.42 -15.71
N LEU A 130 -9.44 -7.55 -14.76
CA LEU A 130 -10.74 -6.86 -14.72
C LEU A 130 -10.86 -5.76 -15.78
N GLN A 131 -9.74 -5.21 -16.23
CA GLN A 131 -9.72 -4.17 -17.23
C GLN A 131 -9.84 -4.75 -18.65
N SER A 132 -10.84 -4.30 -19.41
CA SER A 132 -11.02 -4.68 -20.82
C SER A 132 -9.92 -4.09 -21.72
N GLU A 133 -9.71 -4.68 -22.89
CA GLU A 133 -8.71 -4.20 -23.87
C GLU A 133 -8.93 -2.75 -24.33
N ASP A 134 -10.19 -2.29 -24.36
CA ASP A 134 -10.49 -0.91 -24.75
C ASP A 134 -10.23 0.07 -23.59
N GLN A 135 -10.50 -0.34 -22.34
CA GLN A 135 -10.13 0.44 -21.15
C GLN A 135 -8.61 0.53 -20.98
N LYS A 136 -7.86 -0.54 -21.26
CA LYS A 136 -6.38 -0.54 -21.20
C LYS A 136 -5.78 0.56 -22.09
N LYS A 137 -6.25 0.68 -23.34
CA LYS A 137 -5.78 1.70 -24.28
C LYS A 137 -6.04 3.12 -23.77
N GLN A 138 -7.18 3.35 -23.14
CA GLN A 138 -7.52 4.67 -22.59
C GLN A 138 -6.64 5.03 -21.39
N THR A 139 -6.35 4.07 -20.50
CA THR A 139 -5.45 4.30 -19.36
C THR A 139 -4.00 4.53 -19.80
N GLU A 140 -3.50 3.76 -20.78
CA GLU A 140 -2.14 3.97 -21.33
C GLU A 140 -1.97 5.35 -21.99
N GLU A 141 -3.01 5.87 -22.65
CA GLU A 141 -2.99 7.22 -23.22
C GLU A 141 -2.97 8.31 -22.13
N GLN A 142 -3.63 8.09 -20.99
CA GLN A 142 -3.65 9.02 -19.85
C GLN A 142 -2.32 9.03 -19.08
N ASP A 143 -1.69 7.86 -18.86
CA ASP A 143 -0.35 7.75 -18.24
C ASP A 143 0.76 8.45 -19.05
N HIS A 144 0.54 8.71 -20.35
CA HIS A 144 1.47 9.41 -21.23
C HIS A 144 1.18 10.91 -21.42
N ALA A 145 0.02 11.40 -20.98
CA ALA A 145 -0.38 12.80 -21.10
C ALA A 145 0.04 13.60 -19.87
N ALA A 146 1.36 13.83 -19.72
CA ALA A 146 1.88 14.76 -18.72
C ALA A 146 1.47 16.21 -19.05
N GLY A 147 0.34 16.66 -18.50
CA GLY A 147 -0.04 18.08 -18.48
C GLY A 147 -1.39 18.42 -19.09
N ASP A 148 -2.48 17.91 -18.51
CA ASP A 148 -3.74 18.64 -18.25
C ASP A 148 -4.66 17.63 -17.54
N ALA A 149 -4.75 17.75 -16.21
CA ALA A 149 -5.51 16.84 -15.35
C ALA A 149 -7.02 17.04 -15.56
N HIS A 150 -7.55 16.44 -16.62
CA HIS A 150 -8.96 16.13 -16.74
C HIS A 150 -9.13 14.67 -16.34
N HIS A 151 -9.47 14.47 -15.06
CA HIS A 151 -9.82 13.18 -14.45
C HIS A 151 -11.05 12.59 -15.14
N HIS A 152 -10.85 11.93 -16.28
CA HIS A 152 -11.87 11.15 -16.95
C HIS A 152 -11.71 9.68 -16.51
N HIS A 153 -12.19 9.34 -15.31
CA HIS A 153 -12.33 7.96 -14.81
C HIS A 153 -13.48 7.20 -15.51
N GLY A 154 -13.78 7.55 -16.76
CA GLY A 154 -14.99 7.14 -17.47
C GLY A 154 -14.97 5.67 -17.90
N GLY A 155 -15.13 4.76 -16.95
CA GLY A 155 -15.71 3.44 -17.18
C GLY A 155 -15.04 2.26 -16.47
N PHE A 156 -13.91 2.42 -15.79
CA PHE A 156 -13.24 1.31 -15.08
C PHE A 156 -13.11 1.65 -13.59
N ASN A 157 -13.46 0.69 -12.74
CA ASN A 157 -13.27 0.81 -11.30
C ASN A 157 -11.88 0.30 -10.92
N GLU A 158 -10.99 1.21 -10.52
CA GLU A 158 -9.60 0.92 -10.18
C GLU A 158 -9.41 0.24 -8.82
N HIS A 159 -10.47 0.13 -8.02
CA HIS A 159 -10.45 -0.39 -6.64
C HIS A 159 -10.42 -1.92 -6.57
N VAL A 160 -9.52 -2.54 -7.34
CA VAL A 160 -9.45 -3.99 -7.57
C VAL A 160 -9.15 -4.80 -6.30
N TRP A 161 -8.70 -4.17 -5.22
CA TRP A 161 -8.51 -4.86 -3.93
C TRP A 161 -9.81 -5.24 -3.24
N TYR A 162 -10.95 -4.67 -3.65
CA TYR A 162 -12.26 -5.17 -3.23
C TYR A 162 -12.72 -6.41 -4.00
N ASP A 163 -12.05 -6.77 -5.11
CA ASP A 163 -12.24 -8.05 -5.80
C ASP A 163 -11.28 -9.11 -5.22
N VAL A 164 -11.75 -9.84 -4.21
CA VAL A 164 -10.92 -10.81 -3.46
C VAL A 164 -10.38 -11.94 -4.36
N GLU A 165 -11.13 -12.30 -5.40
CA GLU A 165 -10.71 -13.29 -6.40
C GLU A 165 -9.48 -12.79 -7.18
N SER A 166 -9.53 -11.56 -7.72
CA SER A 166 -8.42 -10.92 -8.41
C SER A 166 -7.20 -10.74 -7.52
N MET A 167 -7.40 -10.44 -6.23
CA MET A 167 -6.28 -10.30 -5.29
C MET A 167 -5.54 -11.61 -5.06
N SER A 168 -6.18 -12.77 -5.27
CA SER A 168 -5.46 -14.05 -5.31
C SER A 168 -4.46 -14.11 -6.47
N THR A 169 -4.81 -13.56 -7.64
CA THR A 169 -3.92 -13.47 -8.80
C THR A 169 -2.78 -12.47 -8.55
N VAL A 170 -3.06 -11.34 -7.90
CA VAL A 170 -2.03 -10.37 -7.49
C VAL A 170 -1.02 -11.02 -6.53
N VAL A 171 -1.49 -11.80 -5.55
CA VAL A 171 -0.65 -12.55 -4.61
C VAL A 171 0.25 -13.57 -5.34
N GLU A 172 -0.27 -14.30 -6.33
CA GLU A 172 0.57 -15.18 -7.16
C GLU A 172 1.64 -14.40 -7.92
N ARG A 173 1.27 -13.25 -8.48
CA ARG A 173 2.19 -12.41 -9.24
C ARG A 173 3.31 -11.84 -8.37
N ILE A 174 2.99 -11.42 -7.14
CA ILE A 174 3.99 -11.01 -6.14
C ILE A 174 4.97 -12.16 -5.86
N ALA A 175 4.47 -13.37 -5.60
CA ALA A 175 5.33 -14.53 -5.35
C ALA A 175 6.25 -14.88 -6.52
N GLN A 176 5.72 -14.77 -7.75
CA GLN A 176 6.51 -14.99 -8.97
C GLN A 176 7.66 -13.98 -9.08
N GLN A 177 7.37 -12.68 -8.88
CA GLN A 177 8.40 -11.65 -8.96
C GLN A 177 9.43 -11.75 -7.83
N LEU A 178 9.00 -12.06 -6.60
CA LEU A 178 9.93 -12.36 -5.51
C LEU A 178 10.82 -13.57 -5.84
N GLY A 179 10.27 -14.61 -6.47
CA GLY A 179 11.04 -15.78 -6.94
C GLY A 179 11.91 -15.55 -8.17
N GLU A 180 11.78 -14.41 -8.86
CA GLU A 180 12.70 -13.94 -9.89
C GLU A 180 13.87 -13.18 -9.26
N VAL A 181 13.57 -12.28 -8.31
CA VAL A 181 14.55 -11.52 -7.53
C VAL A 181 15.42 -12.46 -6.69
N ASP A 182 14.82 -13.46 -6.04
CA ASP A 182 15.48 -14.43 -5.18
C ASP A 182 15.08 -15.86 -5.56
N GLN A 183 15.84 -16.41 -6.51
CA GLN A 183 15.58 -17.73 -7.06
C GLN A 183 15.77 -18.87 -6.04
N GLN A 184 16.56 -18.67 -4.99
CA GLN A 184 16.84 -19.71 -3.98
C GLN A 184 15.63 -19.96 -3.08
N ASN A 185 14.85 -18.91 -2.81
CA ASN A 185 13.64 -19.00 -1.97
C ASN A 185 12.34 -19.01 -2.79
N ARG A 186 12.39 -19.28 -4.10
CA ARG A 186 11.19 -19.31 -4.97
C ARG A 186 10.06 -20.19 -4.43
N GLN A 187 10.37 -21.40 -3.95
CA GLN A 187 9.34 -22.30 -3.41
C GLN A 187 8.73 -21.75 -2.12
N TYR A 188 9.53 -21.10 -1.29
CA TYR A 188 9.06 -20.47 -0.06
C TYR A 188 8.02 -19.37 -0.34
N TYR A 189 8.26 -18.49 -1.32
CA TYR A 189 7.27 -17.49 -1.73
C TYR A 189 6.00 -18.12 -2.31
N ALA A 190 6.14 -19.18 -3.11
CA ALA A 190 5.01 -19.90 -3.69
C ALA A 190 4.13 -20.58 -2.62
N ASP A 191 4.74 -21.19 -1.59
CA ASP A 191 4.03 -21.85 -0.49
C ASP A 191 3.28 -20.84 0.39
N ASN A 192 3.89 -19.68 0.68
CA ASN A 192 3.25 -18.59 1.41
C ASN A 192 2.06 -18.01 0.62
N ALA A 193 2.24 -17.78 -0.68
CA ALA A 193 1.15 -17.33 -1.55
C ALA A 193 0.00 -18.34 -1.63
N ALA A 194 0.30 -19.64 -1.70
CA ALA A 194 -0.74 -20.68 -1.67
C ALA A 194 -1.54 -20.68 -0.35
N THR A 195 -0.85 -20.43 0.77
CA THR A 195 -1.48 -20.29 2.08
C THR A 195 -2.43 -19.09 2.10
N LEU A 196 -1.93 -17.91 1.75
CA LEU A 196 -2.73 -16.68 1.73
C LEU A 196 -3.95 -16.80 0.79
N ARG A 197 -3.77 -17.36 -0.40
CA ARG A 197 -4.89 -17.60 -1.33
C ARG A 197 -5.97 -18.53 -0.79
N THR A 198 -5.60 -19.49 0.07
CA THR A 198 -6.58 -20.35 0.73
C THR A 198 -7.45 -19.55 1.70
N GLU A 199 -6.85 -18.57 2.39
CA GLU A 199 -7.57 -17.64 3.27
C GLU A 199 -8.47 -16.69 2.46
N LEU A 200 -7.96 -16.14 1.35
CA LEU A 200 -8.74 -15.28 0.45
C LEU A 200 -9.94 -16.00 -0.16
N ALA A 201 -9.77 -17.25 -0.60
CA ALA A 201 -10.88 -18.08 -1.06
C ALA A 201 -11.94 -18.32 0.05
N GLY A 202 -11.53 -18.26 1.31
CA GLY A 202 -12.45 -18.26 2.46
C GLY A 202 -13.30 -17.00 2.54
N VAL A 203 -12.70 -15.83 2.34
CA VAL A 203 -13.39 -14.54 2.28
C VAL A 203 -14.32 -14.47 1.08
N GLU A 204 -13.84 -14.89 -0.10
CA GLU A 204 -14.61 -14.98 -1.35
C GLU A 204 -15.89 -15.82 -1.18
N ARG A 205 -15.77 -17.00 -0.55
CA ARG A 205 -16.95 -17.84 -0.25
C ARG A 205 -17.93 -17.16 0.71
N ARG A 206 -17.44 -16.34 1.65
CA ARG A 206 -18.30 -15.62 2.59
C ARG A 206 -19.07 -14.51 1.89
N VAL A 207 -18.41 -13.72 1.03
CA VAL A 207 -19.09 -12.64 0.27
C VAL A 207 -20.13 -13.21 -0.69
N LYS A 208 -19.78 -14.20 -1.52
CA LYS A 208 -20.73 -14.87 -2.44
C LYS A 208 -21.84 -15.60 -1.68
N GLY A 209 -21.57 -16.03 -0.44
CA GLY A 209 -22.53 -16.65 0.46
C GLY A 209 -23.55 -15.68 1.10
N ILE A 210 -23.36 -14.37 0.98
CA ILE A 210 -24.34 -13.38 1.44
C ILE A 210 -25.65 -13.54 0.65
N GLY A 211 -25.56 -13.70 -0.68
CA GLY A 211 -26.72 -13.90 -1.55
C GLY A 211 -27.75 -12.77 -1.43
N GLY A 212 -27.25 -11.53 -1.37
CA GLY A 212 -28.06 -10.32 -1.32
C GLY A 212 -28.89 -10.12 -2.58
N SER A 213 -29.77 -9.13 -2.53
CA SER A 213 -30.57 -8.70 -3.67
C SER A 213 -30.99 -7.24 -3.46
N GLY A 214 -31.20 -6.51 -4.55
CA GLY A 214 -31.47 -5.07 -4.50
C GLY A 214 -30.23 -4.26 -4.83
N GLY A 215 -30.43 -2.95 -4.96
CA GLY A 215 -29.36 -2.04 -5.32
C GLY A 215 -28.65 -1.45 -4.11
N TYR A 216 -27.49 -0.86 -4.32
CA TYR A 216 -26.85 0.03 -3.37
C TYR A 216 -26.60 1.39 -4.04
N VAL A 217 -26.52 2.44 -3.23
CA VAL A 217 -25.94 3.71 -3.67
C VAL A 217 -24.60 3.84 -2.97
N ALA A 218 -23.57 4.28 -3.68
CA ALA A 218 -22.26 4.52 -3.12
C ALA A 218 -21.88 5.99 -3.21
N THR A 219 -21.10 6.46 -2.24
CA THR A 219 -20.47 7.78 -2.34
C THR A 219 -19.28 7.76 -3.29
N GLU A 220 -18.66 6.61 -3.47
CA GLU A 220 -17.57 6.30 -4.41
C GLU A 220 -17.62 4.82 -4.82
N PRO A 221 -17.10 4.45 -6.00
CA PRO A 221 -17.18 3.08 -6.52
C PRO A 221 -16.33 2.06 -5.74
N VAL A 222 -15.60 2.49 -4.70
CA VAL A 222 -14.63 1.75 -3.89
C VAL A 222 -15.06 0.29 -3.60
N PRO A 223 -16.20 -0.02 -2.95
CA PRO A 223 -16.55 -1.39 -2.58
C PRO A 223 -17.27 -2.17 -3.69
N GLY A 224 -17.39 -1.62 -4.91
CA GLY A 224 -18.29 -2.12 -5.96
C GLY A 224 -18.12 -3.61 -6.24
N TYR A 225 -16.88 -4.06 -6.48
CA TYR A 225 -16.59 -5.49 -6.73
C TYR A 225 -17.08 -6.41 -5.61
N LEU A 226 -16.84 -6.04 -4.34
CA LEU A 226 -17.27 -6.82 -3.18
C LEU A 226 -18.80 -6.86 -3.06
N LEU A 227 -19.48 -5.74 -3.34
CA LEU A 227 -20.94 -5.66 -3.26
C LEU A 227 -21.64 -6.40 -4.41
N GLU A 228 -21.05 -6.38 -5.61
CA GLU A 228 -21.50 -7.18 -6.75
C GLU A 228 -21.38 -8.67 -6.45
N ASP A 229 -20.25 -9.11 -5.91
CA ASP A 229 -20.04 -10.50 -5.45
C ASP A 229 -21.01 -10.90 -4.33
N ALA A 230 -21.44 -9.94 -3.50
CA ALA A 230 -22.45 -10.15 -2.47
C ALA A 230 -23.88 -10.27 -3.04
N GLY A 231 -24.08 -10.01 -4.34
CA GLY A 231 -25.37 -10.10 -5.03
C GLY A 231 -26.14 -8.78 -5.15
N LEU A 232 -25.52 -7.64 -4.79
CA LEU A 232 -26.12 -6.31 -4.98
C LEU A 232 -25.78 -5.76 -6.37
N HIS A 233 -26.48 -4.72 -6.80
CA HIS A 233 -26.14 -3.95 -8.01
C HIS A 233 -25.97 -2.47 -7.68
N ASP A 234 -25.12 -1.78 -8.42
CA ASP A 234 -24.92 -0.35 -8.25
C ASP A 234 -26.07 0.44 -8.89
N ASP A 235 -26.81 1.20 -8.07
CA ASP A 235 -27.85 2.13 -8.52
C ASP A 235 -27.34 3.58 -8.56
N THR A 236 -26.06 3.83 -8.25
CA THR A 236 -25.49 5.17 -8.22
C THR A 236 -25.56 5.82 -9.61
N PRO A 237 -26.14 7.02 -9.76
CA PRO A 237 -26.16 7.69 -11.05
C PRO A 237 -24.75 7.89 -11.58
N ALA A 238 -24.49 7.49 -12.84
CA ALA A 238 -23.17 7.61 -13.44
C ALA A 238 -22.60 9.04 -13.39
N ALA A 239 -23.47 10.06 -13.53
CA ALA A 239 -23.08 11.47 -13.43
C ALA A 239 -22.72 11.90 -11.99
N PHE A 240 -23.17 11.17 -10.97
CA PHE A 240 -22.75 11.37 -9.59
C PHE A 240 -21.34 10.79 -9.40
N THR A 241 -21.13 9.54 -9.83
CA THR A 241 -19.82 8.88 -9.81
C THR A 241 -18.77 9.71 -10.55
N GLU A 242 -19.06 10.14 -11.79
CA GLU A 242 -18.14 10.98 -12.57
C GLU A 242 -17.78 12.30 -11.87
N ALA A 243 -18.75 12.93 -11.19
CA ALA A 243 -18.47 14.17 -10.46
C ALA A 243 -17.53 13.93 -9.28
N VAL A 244 -17.76 12.84 -8.53
CA VAL A 244 -16.93 12.45 -7.39
C VAL A 244 -15.52 12.06 -7.85
N ASP A 245 -15.39 11.24 -8.89
CA ASP A 245 -14.10 10.84 -9.47
C ASP A 245 -13.31 12.05 -9.98
N ALA A 246 -14.01 13.09 -10.46
CA ALA A 246 -13.39 14.36 -10.87
C ALA A 246 -13.03 15.29 -9.69
N GLY A 247 -13.23 14.87 -8.44
CA GLY A 247 -13.01 15.68 -7.24
C GLY A 247 -13.95 16.89 -7.16
N SER A 248 -15.14 16.79 -7.76
CA SER A 248 -16.08 17.90 -7.93
C SER A 248 -17.45 17.61 -7.31
N ASP A 249 -18.18 18.68 -6.99
CA ASP A 249 -19.55 18.55 -6.50
C ASP A 249 -20.49 18.13 -7.65
N ALA A 250 -21.33 17.11 -7.41
CA ALA A 250 -22.33 16.72 -8.39
C ALA A 250 -23.34 17.86 -8.64
N PRO A 251 -23.82 18.04 -9.88
CA PRO A 251 -24.86 19.01 -10.18
C PRO A 251 -26.10 18.82 -9.30
N ALA A 252 -26.76 19.91 -8.90
CA ALA A 252 -27.88 19.84 -7.95
C ALA A 252 -29.02 18.89 -8.37
N ALA A 253 -29.27 18.75 -9.68
CA ALA A 253 -30.25 17.80 -10.21
C ALA A 253 -29.83 16.35 -9.97
N VAL A 254 -28.55 16.03 -10.24
CA VAL A 254 -27.95 14.70 -10.00
C VAL A 254 -27.96 14.39 -8.51
N LEU A 255 -27.54 15.33 -7.66
CA LEU A 255 -27.59 15.13 -6.20
C LEU A 255 -29.02 14.85 -5.71
N ASN A 256 -30.02 15.56 -6.21
CA ASN A 256 -31.42 15.32 -5.83
C ASN A 256 -31.91 13.95 -6.32
N GLU A 257 -31.52 13.53 -7.52
CA GLU A 257 -31.79 12.18 -8.04
C GLU A 257 -31.17 11.11 -7.13
N THR A 258 -29.88 11.23 -6.79
CA THR A 258 -29.18 10.30 -5.88
C THR A 258 -29.85 10.25 -4.50
N LEU A 259 -30.28 11.40 -3.96
CA LEU A 259 -31.01 11.48 -2.69
C LEU A 259 -32.39 10.79 -2.75
N GLU A 260 -33.09 10.82 -3.89
CA GLU A 260 -34.34 10.09 -4.06
C GLU A 260 -34.10 8.57 -4.19
N LEU A 261 -33.02 8.16 -4.87
CA LEU A 261 -32.62 6.75 -4.96
C LEU A 261 -32.35 6.17 -3.57
N VAL A 262 -31.57 6.85 -2.74
CA VAL A 262 -31.29 6.43 -1.35
C VAL A 262 -32.57 6.21 -0.53
N ARG A 263 -33.65 6.98 -0.79
CA ARG A 263 -34.94 6.80 -0.10
C ARG A 263 -35.74 5.61 -0.62
N GLY A 264 -35.45 5.15 -1.83
CA GLY A 264 -36.22 4.13 -2.52
C GLY A 264 -36.14 2.75 -1.87
N ASP A 265 -37.24 1.99 -1.93
CA ASP A 265 -37.29 0.63 -1.38
C ASP A 265 -36.36 -0.37 -2.10
N HIS A 266 -35.95 -0.06 -3.33
CA HIS A 266 -35.05 -0.89 -4.13
C HIS A 266 -33.58 -0.80 -3.68
N VAL A 267 -33.21 0.27 -2.98
CA VAL A 267 -31.86 0.44 -2.40
C VAL A 267 -31.80 -0.25 -1.04
N ALA A 268 -30.92 -1.23 -0.91
CA ALA A 268 -30.72 -2.02 0.30
C ALA A 268 -29.82 -1.30 1.32
N MET A 269 -28.85 -0.51 0.87
CA MET A 269 -27.90 0.19 1.74
C MET A 269 -27.21 1.37 1.02
N LEU A 270 -26.65 2.28 1.81
CA LEU A 270 -25.65 3.24 1.37
C LEU A 270 -24.24 2.70 1.67
N ALA A 271 -23.40 2.62 0.65
CA ALA A 271 -21.97 2.38 0.77
C ALA A 271 -21.23 3.72 0.88
N PHE A 272 -20.49 3.94 1.97
CA PHE A 272 -19.91 5.23 2.29
C PHE A 272 -18.38 5.13 2.40
N ASN A 273 -17.63 5.79 1.52
CA ASN A 273 -16.19 5.98 1.70
C ASN A 273 -15.97 7.04 2.78
N LYS A 274 -15.38 6.65 3.91
CA LYS A 274 -15.15 7.57 5.03
C LYS A 274 -13.92 8.46 4.86
N GLN A 275 -13.06 8.19 3.87
CA GLN A 275 -11.83 8.94 3.63
C GLN A 275 -12.05 10.20 2.79
N THR A 276 -13.12 10.25 2.01
CA THR A 276 -13.39 11.31 1.02
C THR A 276 -14.70 12.06 1.29
N SER A 277 -15.06 12.20 2.57
CA SER A 277 -16.34 12.82 2.96
C SER A 277 -16.43 14.32 2.58
N THR A 278 -17.48 14.64 1.84
CA THR A 278 -17.91 16.00 1.48
C THR A 278 -19.31 16.32 2.03
N GLY A 279 -19.72 17.59 1.96
CA GLY A 279 -21.07 18.00 2.35
C GLY A 279 -22.20 17.29 1.58
N GLN A 280 -21.96 16.89 0.32
CA GLN A 280 -22.92 16.12 -0.47
C GLN A 280 -23.03 14.67 0.03
N THR A 281 -21.88 14.02 0.25
CA THR A 281 -21.85 12.63 0.75
C THR A 281 -22.45 12.53 2.15
N GLU A 282 -22.18 13.46 3.06
CA GLU A 282 -22.81 13.50 4.39
C GLU A 282 -24.32 13.70 4.32
N ARG A 283 -24.80 14.42 3.31
CA ARG A 283 -26.25 14.57 3.05
C ARG A 283 -26.86 13.25 2.57
N LEU A 284 -26.15 12.44 1.79
CA LEU A 284 -26.55 11.07 1.45
C LEU A 284 -26.58 10.18 2.70
N ARG A 285 -25.55 10.22 3.55
CA ARG A 285 -25.49 9.48 4.83
C ARG A 285 -26.69 9.82 5.72
N THR A 286 -26.95 11.11 5.93
CA THR A 286 -28.08 11.59 6.73
C THR A 286 -29.41 11.10 6.13
N THR A 287 -29.57 11.19 4.80
CA THR A 287 -30.79 10.74 4.12
C THR A 287 -31.01 9.23 4.24
N ALA A 288 -29.96 8.43 4.15
CA ALA A 288 -30.01 6.99 4.37
C ALA A 288 -30.48 6.68 5.80
N GLN A 289 -29.86 7.31 6.80
CA GLN A 289 -30.22 7.16 8.22
C GLN A 289 -31.68 7.56 8.50
N ASP A 290 -32.11 8.72 8.00
CA ASP A 290 -33.48 9.22 8.16
C ASP A 290 -34.53 8.31 7.50
N SER A 291 -34.13 7.61 6.42
CA SER A 291 -34.98 6.67 5.68
C SER A 291 -34.88 5.24 6.22
N GLY A 292 -34.14 5.02 7.30
CA GLY A 292 -33.93 3.69 7.90
C GLY A 292 -33.04 2.76 7.08
N LYS A 293 -32.32 3.27 6.07
CA LYS A 293 -31.37 2.49 5.27
C LYS A 293 -30.07 2.30 6.05
N PRO A 294 -29.51 1.08 6.08
CA PRO A 294 -28.16 0.86 6.60
C PRO A 294 -27.12 1.70 5.86
N VAL A 295 -26.16 2.24 6.61
CA VAL A 295 -24.93 2.83 6.08
C VAL A 295 -23.80 1.88 6.44
N VAL A 296 -23.04 1.43 5.44
CA VAL A 296 -21.82 0.64 5.62
C VAL A 296 -20.64 1.48 5.19
N GLU A 297 -19.65 1.59 6.08
CA GLU A 297 -18.46 2.40 5.84
C GLU A 297 -17.33 1.55 5.26
N PHE A 298 -16.65 2.11 4.27
CA PHE A 298 -15.52 1.51 3.57
C PHE A 298 -14.31 2.45 3.61
N THR A 299 -13.14 1.86 3.42
CA THR A 299 -11.84 2.55 3.31
C THR A 299 -11.11 2.09 2.05
N GLU A 300 -10.05 2.78 1.69
CA GLU A 300 -9.17 2.42 0.57
C GLU A 300 -7.82 1.87 1.05
N THR A 301 -7.46 2.14 2.30
CA THR A 301 -6.29 1.54 2.96
C THR A 301 -6.72 0.63 4.12
N ILE A 302 -5.83 -0.33 4.45
CA ILE A 302 -6.06 -1.25 5.57
C ILE A 302 -6.04 -0.45 6.88
N PRO A 303 -7.05 -0.59 7.76
CA PRO A 303 -7.00 -0.02 9.11
C PRO A 303 -5.86 -0.58 9.98
N ASP A 304 -5.39 0.22 10.94
CA ASP A 304 -4.29 -0.16 11.83
C ASP A 304 -4.51 -1.52 12.51
N GLY A 305 -3.48 -2.37 12.46
CA GLY A 305 -3.45 -3.65 13.18
C GLY A 305 -4.23 -4.79 12.50
N MET A 306 -4.66 -4.61 11.25
CA MET A 306 -5.30 -5.65 10.46
C MET A 306 -4.40 -6.14 9.33
N THR A 307 -4.61 -7.39 8.93
CA THR A 307 -4.19 -7.93 7.63
C THR A 307 -5.27 -7.70 6.58
N TYR A 308 -4.93 -7.79 5.30
CA TYR A 308 -5.89 -7.60 4.20
C TYR A 308 -7.12 -8.54 4.32
N GLN A 309 -6.90 -9.82 4.59
CA GLN A 309 -7.97 -10.81 4.72
C GLN A 309 -8.86 -10.59 5.95
N GLN A 310 -8.32 -10.02 7.03
CA GLN A 310 -9.11 -9.60 8.19
C GLN A 310 -10.00 -8.41 7.84
N TRP A 311 -9.41 -7.40 7.21
CA TRP A 311 -10.14 -6.20 6.79
C TRP A 311 -11.27 -6.52 5.80
N MET A 312 -10.99 -7.28 4.75
CA MET A 312 -12.04 -7.74 3.83
C MET A 312 -13.07 -8.62 4.54
N GLY A 313 -12.63 -9.47 5.47
CA GLY A 313 -13.52 -10.27 6.31
C GLY A 313 -14.49 -9.43 7.14
N GLU A 314 -14.03 -8.31 7.72
CA GLU A 314 -14.89 -7.38 8.47
C GLU A 314 -15.86 -6.63 7.55
N ASN A 315 -15.40 -6.19 6.37
CA ASN A 315 -16.28 -5.57 5.37
C ASN A 315 -17.43 -6.52 4.98
N VAL A 316 -17.13 -7.79 4.74
CA VAL A 316 -18.12 -8.84 4.46
C VAL A 316 -19.11 -9.00 5.62
N ASP A 317 -18.64 -8.98 6.87
CA ASP A 317 -19.53 -9.09 8.04
C ASP A 317 -20.45 -7.87 8.19
N HIS A 318 -19.93 -6.66 7.94
CA HIS A 318 -20.74 -5.44 7.96
C HIS A 318 -21.82 -5.43 6.88
N VAL A 319 -21.49 -5.84 5.65
CA VAL A 319 -22.46 -5.99 4.56
C VAL A 319 -23.52 -7.04 4.92
N ALA A 320 -23.09 -8.22 5.37
CA ALA A 320 -24.01 -9.28 5.78
C ALA A 320 -24.92 -8.86 6.95
N GLN A 321 -24.45 -7.99 7.85
CA GLN A 321 -25.25 -7.44 8.94
C GLN A 321 -26.24 -6.39 8.45
N ALA A 322 -25.84 -5.53 7.50
CA ALA A 322 -26.68 -4.50 6.91
C ALA A 322 -27.89 -5.11 6.20
N LEU A 323 -27.69 -6.19 5.43
CA LEU A 323 -28.73 -6.82 4.62
C LEU A 323 -29.70 -7.74 5.39
N LYS A 324 -29.51 -7.92 6.71
CA LYS A 324 -30.43 -8.68 7.57
C LYS A 324 -31.62 -7.87 8.10
N LYS A 325 -31.64 -6.56 7.87
CA LYS A 325 -32.64 -5.62 8.37
C LYS A 325 -33.68 -5.30 7.30
#